data_AF-A0A654BX51-F1
#
_entry.id   AF-A0A654BX51-F1
#
_cell.length_a   1.000
_cell.length_b   1.000
_cell.length_c   1.000
_cell.angle_alpha   90.00
_cell.angle_beta   90.00
_cell.angle_gamma   90.00
#
_symmetry.space_group_name_H-M   'P 1'
#
loop_
_entity.id
_entity.type
_entity.pdbx_description
1 polymer ?
#
loop_
_entity_poly.entity_id
_entity_poly.type
_entity_poly.pdbx_seq_one_letter_code
_entity_poly.pdbx_strand_id
1 'polypeptide(L)'
;MGTHLAGVIQRYAVGEWESLWASEPYMKHRFVLDLDARTVLAGEDRIGRAWWSMRLDHVAYMQQILDETFNWIWIEPEEFGFVRAAELPAWATKAWPWPPLPDLEEVEKMLDGCRVGT
;
A
#
# COMPACT_ATOMS: atom_id res chain seq x y z
N MET A 1 -21.11 32.15 7.74
CA MET A 1 -21.21 31.12 6.69
C MET A 1 -20.03 31.34 5.77
N GLY A 2 -18.99 30.52 5.68
CA GLY A 2 -18.87 29.09 5.96
C GLY A 2 -18.17 28.48 4.75
N THR A 3 -16.87 28.67 4.65
CA THR A 3 -16.01 27.96 3.70
C THR A 3 -14.72 27.63 4.42
N HIS A 4 -14.78 26.56 5.21
CA HIS A 4 -13.58 25.85 5.61
C HIS A 4 -13.00 25.30 4.31
N LEU A 5 -11.87 25.84 3.87
CA LEU A 5 -11.07 25.21 2.83
C LEU A 5 -10.74 23.83 3.38
N ALA A 6 -11.42 22.79 2.90
CA ALA A 6 -11.03 21.42 3.15
C ALA A 6 -9.60 21.31 2.63
N GLY A 7 -8.63 21.39 3.55
CA GLY A 7 -7.23 21.19 3.24
C GLY A 7 -7.15 19.90 2.43
N VAL A 8 -6.47 19.94 1.30
CA VAL A 8 -6.24 18.78 0.45
C VAL A 8 -5.77 17.66 1.36
N ILE A 9 -6.65 16.67 1.61
CA ILE A 9 -6.32 15.57 2.53
C ILE A 9 -5.22 14.79 1.83
N GLN A 10 -4.00 14.93 2.32
CA GLN A 10 -2.85 14.19 1.82
C GLN A 10 -2.89 12.79 2.44
N ARG A 11 -3.87 12.01 1.96
CA ARG A 11 -4.21 10.67 2.45
C ARG A 11 -3.07 9.69 2.26
N TYR A 12 -2.30 9.86 1.20
CA TYR A 12 -1.26 8.93 0.84
C TYR A 12 0.11 9.42 1.26
N ALA A 13 1.05 8.50 1.44
CA ALA A 13 2.46 8.81 1.48
C ALA A 13 3.22 7.88 0.54
N VAL A 14 4.14 8.43 -0.23
CA VAL A 14 4.91 7.71 -1.25
C VAL A 14 6.40 7.88 -0.95
N GLY A 15 7.13 6.77 -0.93
CA GLY A 15 8.54 6.79 -0.59
C GLY A 15 9.31 5.66 -1.25
N GLU A 16 10.63 5.84 -1.31
CA GLU A 16 11.57 4.78 -1.66
C GLU A 16 12.31 4.35 -0.39
N TRP A 17 12.52 3.04 -0.24
CA TRP A 17 13.25 2.47 0.88
C TRP A 17 14.32 1.51 0.41
N GLU A 18 15.41 1.42 1.15
CA GLU A 18 16.36 0.32 1.00
C GLU A 18 15.81 -0.93 1.67
N SER A 19 16.29 -2.08 1.21
CA SER A 19 15.75 -3.37 1.62
C SER A 19 15.79 -3.58 3.12
N LEU A 20 14.61 -3.93 3.63
CA LEU A 20 14.42 -4.37 5.01
C LEU A 20 14.76 -5.86 5.18
N TRP A 21 15.04 -6.57 4.08
CA TRP A 21 15.34 -8.00 4.09
C TRP A 21 16.85 -8.24 4.19
N ALA A 22 17.27 -9.01 5.18
CA ALA A 22 18.67 -9.40 5.36
C ALA A 22 19.23 -10.19 4.15
N SER A 23 18.38 -10.90 3.40
CA SER A 23 18.77 -11.67 2.22
C SER A 23 19.02 -10.81 0.98
N GLU A 24 18.47 -9.59 0.93
CA GLU A 24 18.54 -8.72 -0.26
C GLU A 24 18.91 -7.27 0.11
N PRO A 25 20.00 -7.02 0.85
CA PRO A 25 20.26 -5.75 1.55
C PRO A 25 20.46 -4.52 0.66
N TYR A 26 20.62 -4.70 -0.65
CA TYR A 26 20.81 -3.62 -1.63
C TYR A 26 19.60 -3.40 -2.54
N MET A 27 18.54 -4.19 -2.35
CA MET A 27 17.32 -4.03 -3.11
C MET A 27 16.64 -2.72 -2.71
N LYS A 28 16.13 -2.00 -3.70
CA LYS A 28 15.34 -0.79 -3.44
C LYS A 28 13.88 -1.11 -3.64
N HIS A 29 13.06 -0.55 -2.79
CA HIS A 29 11.62 -0.68 -2.83
C HIS A 29 11.01 0.71 -2.96
N ARG A 30 9.87 0.80 -3.62
CA ARG A 30 9.02 1.98 -3.53
C ARG A 30 7.62 1.54 -3.23
N PHE A 31 6.94 2.20 -2.31
CA PHE A 31 5.60 1.80 -1.93
C PHE A 31 4.75 3.00 -1.54
N VAL A 32 3.44 2.76 -1.53
CA VAL A 32 2.42 3.75 -1.19
C VAL A 32 1.72 3.33 0.08
N LEU A 33 1.62 4.26 1.00
CA LEU A 33 0.90 4.14 2.26
C LEU A 33 -0.44 4.86 2.13
N ASP A 34 -1.50 4.25 2.66
CA ASP A 34 -2.70 4.94 3.06
C ASP A 34 -2.56 5.31 4.53
N LEU A 35 -2.42 6.60 4.83
CA LEU A 35 -2.22 7.09 6.20
C LEU A 35 -3.52 7.03 7.02
N ASP A 36 -4.67 7.07 6.37
CA ASP A 36 -5.98 7.02 7.03
C ASP A 36 -6.30 5.58 7.45
N ALA A 37 -6.16 4.64 6.50
CA ALA A 37 -6.37 3.22 6.76
C ALA A 37 -5.18 2.55 7.48
N ARG A 38 -4.02 3.22 7.53
CA ARG A 38 -2.74 2.67 7.99
C ARG A 38 -2.34 1.38 7.28
N THR A 39 -2.41 1.41 5.94
CA THR A 39 -2.12 0.24 5.11
C THR A 39 -1.07 0.52 4.04
N VAL A 40 -0.26 -0.48 3.71
CA VAL A 40 0.57 -0.49 2.50
C VAL A 40 -0.33 -0.89 1.33
N LEU A 41 -0.56 0.05 0.41
CA LEU A 41 -1.48 -0.14 -0.72
C LEU A 41 -0.85 -0.88 -1.89
N ALA A 42 0.39 -0.54 -2.20
CA ALA A 42 1.14 -1.11 -3.31
C ALA A 42 2.62 -0.91 -3.09
N GLY A 43 3.42 -1.85 -3.58
CA GLY A 43 4.87 -1.73 -3.59
C GLY A 43 5.46 -2.26 -4.89
N GLU A 44 6.63 -1.73 -5.23
CA GLU A 44 7.45 -2.20 -6.33
C GLU A 44 8.89 -2.39 -5.88
N ASP A 45 9.47 -3.45 -6.42
CA ASP A 45 10.80 -3.97 -6.23
C ASP A 45 11.70 -3.50 -7.37
N ARG A 46 12.87 -2.94 -7.03
CA ARG A 46 13.86 -2.56 -8.04
C ARG A 46 14.74 -3.75 -8.38
N ILE A 47 14.37 -4.47 -9.44
CA ILE A 47 15.14 -5.61 -9.94
C ILE A 47 15.94 -5.16 -11.17
N GLY A 48 17.27 -5.11 -11.02
CA GLY A 48 18.17 -4.56 -12.02
C GLY A 48 17.95 -3.05 -12.22
N ARG A 49 17.45 -2.65 -13.40
CA ARG A 49 17.16 -1.23 -13.73
C ARG A 49 15.67 -0.91 -13.83
N ALA A 50 14.79 -1.87 -13.56
CA ALA A 50 13.35 -1.71 -13.70
C ALA A 50 12.63 -1.89 -12.36
N TRP A 51 11.44 -1.29 -12.27
CA TRP A 51 10.52 -1.47 -11.15
C TRP A 51 9.53 -2.56 -11.50
N TRP A 52 9.35 -3.50 -10.59
CA TRP A 52 8.45 -4.64 -10.71
C TRP A 52 7.48 -4.63 -9.56
N SER A 53 6.19 -4.82 -9.83
CA SER A 53 5.19 -4.98 -8.78
C SER A 53 5.60 -6.08 -7.80
N MET A 54 5.52 -5.76 -6.52
CA MET A 54 5.71 -6.73 -5.44
C MET A 54 4.67 -7.85 -5.56
N ARG A 55 4.83 -8.90 -4.75
CA ARG A 55 3.77 -9.89 -4.52
C ARG A 55 2.96 -9.48 -3.29
N LEU A 56 1.73 -9.99 -3.16
CA LEU A 56 0.85 -9.63 -2.03
C LEU A 56 1.46 -10.05 -0.69
N ASP A 57 2.14 -11.18 -0.64
CA ASP A 57 2.87 -11.64 0.54
C ASP A 57 4.02 -10.71 0.93
N HIS A 58 4.70 -10.09 -0.04
CA HIS A 58 5.75 -9.09 0.24
C HIS A 58 5.14 -7.79 0.78
N VAL A 59 3.99 -7.36 0.25
CA VAL A 59 3.26 -6.19 0.76
C VAL A 59 2.76 -6.43 2.19
N ALA A 60 2.19 -7.60 2.47
CA ALA A 60 1.77 -7.98 3.81
C ALA A 60 2.95 -8.05 4.79
N TYR A 61 4.11 -8.53 4.33
CA TYR A 61 5.32 -8.53 5.15
C TYR A 61 5.83 -7.11 5.43
N MET A 62 5.81 -6.21 4.44
CA MET A 62 6.11 -4.80 4.65
C MET A 62 5.17 -4.15 5.67
N GLN A 63 3.86 -4.41 5.56
CA GLN A 63 2.87 -3.95 6.55
C GLN A 63 3.27 -4.35 7.97
N GLN A 64 3.61 -5.63 8.18
CA GLN A 64 4.02 -6.13 9.48
C GLN A 64 5.26 -5.40 10.00
N ILE A 65 6.30 -5.19 9.18
CA ILE A 65 7.50 -4.46 9.60
C ILE A 65 7.16 -3.02 9.99
N LEU A 66 6.30 -2.35 9.21
CA LEU A 66 5.88 -0.99 9.53
C LEU A 66 5.14 -0.92 10.85
N ASP A 67 4.20 -1.83 11.09
CA ASP A 67 3.40 -1.82 12.33
C ASP A 67 4.23 -2.17 13.57
N GLU A 68 5.18 -3.12 13.43
CA GLU A 68 6.00 -3.58 14.56
C GLU A 68 7.17 -2.66 14.88
N THR A 69 7.84 -2.12 13.85
CA THR A 69 9.13 -1.43 14.01
C THR A 69 9.06 0.06 13.69
N PHE A 70 8.20 0.45 12.73
CA PHE A 70 8.16 1.81 12.20
C PHE A 70 6.79 2.47 12.32
N ASN A 71 5.99 2.14 13.34
CA ASN A 71 4.59 2.56 13.48
C ASN A 71 4.41 4.10 13.41
N TRP A 72 5.45 4.86 13.79
CA TRP A 72 5.45 6.32 13.68
C TRP A 72 5.27 6.84 12.24
N ILE A 73 5.59 6.02 11.23
CA ILE A 73 5.44 6.34 9.80
C ILE A 73 4.01 6.73 9.42
N TRP A 74 3.01 6.21 10.15
CA TRP A 74 1.60 6.53 9.90
C TRP A 74 1.23 7.95 10.33
N ILE A 75 2.02 8.57 11.23
CA ILE A 75 1.79 9.91 11.77
C ILE A 75 2.71 10.91 11.09
N GLU A 76 4.01 10.59 11.00
CA GLU A 76 5.06 11.45 10.42
C GLU A 76 5.86 10.68 9.35
N PRO A 77 5.26 10.38 8.18
CA PRO A 77 5.93 9.67 7.10
C PRO A 77 7.17 10.40 6.56
N GLU A 78 7.18 11.74 6.67
CA GLU A 78 8.31 12.58 6.24
C GLU A 78 9.63 12.28 6.98
N GLU A 79 9.59 11.88 8.25
CA GLU A 79 10.77 11.47 9.02
C GLU A 79 11.43 10.20 8.46
N PHE A 80 10.69 9.44 7.66
CA PHE A 80 11.15 8.21 6.99
C PHE A 80 11.45 8.44 5.51
N GLY A 81 11.44 9.70 5.04
CA GLY A 81 11.71 10.05 3.64
C GLY A 81 10.52 9.87 2.70
N PHE A 82 9.30 9.69 3.24
CA PHE A 82 8.08 9.62 2.44
C PHE A 82 7.52 11.01 2.18
N VAL A 83 6.97 11.21 0.99
CA VAL A 83 6.29 12.45 0.60
C VAL A 83 4.79 12.21 0.64
N ARG A 84 4.09 13.05 1.40
CA ARG A 84 2.62 13.04 1.44
C ARG A 84 2.04 13.42 0.08
N ALA A 85 0.97 12.74 -0.32
CA ALA A 85 0.33 12.88 -1.61
C ALA A 85 -1.20 12.82 -1.48
N ALA A 86 -1.88 13.62 -2.30
CA ALA A 86 -3.34 13.60 -2.40
C ALA A 86 -3.85 12.47 -3.30
N GLU A 87 -3.02 12.03 -4.25
CA GLU A 87 -3.37 11.05 -5.27
C GLU A 87 -2.36 9.90 -5.31
N LEU A 88 -2.82 8.73 -5.74
CA LEU A 88 -1.96 7.58 -5.95
C LEU A 88 -1.05 7.82 -7.15
N PRO A 89 0.25 7.49 -7.07
CA PRO A 89 1.13 7.56 -8.22
C PRO A 89 0.71 6.53 -9.28
N ALA A 90 0.84 6.89 -10.55
CA ALA A 90 0.35 6.09 -11.68
C ALA A 90 1.00 4.69 -11.81
N TRP A 91 2.11 4.42 -11.12
CA TRP A 91 2.70 3.07 -11.07
C TRP A 91 1.98 2.17 -10.05
N ALA A 92 1.49 2.73 -8.94
CA ALA A 92 0.80 1.97 -7.90
C ALA A 92 -0.54 1.42 -8.39
N THR A 93 -1.22 2.15 -9.28
CA THR A 93 -2.49 1.74 -9.88
C THR A 93 -2.35 0.73 -11.02
N LYS A 94 -1.12 0.50 -11.52
CA LYS A 94 -0.84 -0.50 -12.59
C LYS A 94 -0.56 -1.88 -12.02
N ALA A 95 -0.17 -1.96 -10.76
CA ALA A 95 0.41 -3.15 -10.14
C ALA A 95 -0.65 -4.17 -9.67
N TRP A 96 -1.88 -3.72 -9.39
CA TRP A 96 -2.94 -4.58 -8.86
C TRP A 96 -4.32 -4.19 -9.37
N PRO A 97 -5.28 -5.13 -9.49
CA PRO A 97 -6.68 -4.78 -9.41
C PRO A 97 -6.92 -4.17 -8.02
N TRP A 98 -7.10 -2.85 -7.98
CA TRP A 98 -7.54 -2.11 -6.80
C TRP A 98 -9.02 -1.75 -6.95
N PRO A 99 -9.88 -1.92 -5.92
CA PRO A 99 -9.59 -2.51 -4.60
C PRO A 99 -9.19 -4.00 -4.69
N PRO A 100 -8.55 -4.56 -3.65
CA PRO A 100 -8.16 -5.97 -3.63
C PRO A 100 -9.38 -6.81 -3.98
N LEU A 101 -9.23 -7.73 -4.92
CA LEU A 101 -10.29 -8.71 -5.15
C LEU A 101 -10.49 -9.47 -3.82
N PRO A 102 -11.74 -9.65 -3.35
CA PRO A 102 -12.00 -10.41 -2.14
C PRO A 102 -11.36 -11.80 -2.26
N ASP A 103 -10.97 -12.38 -1.13
CA ASP A 103 -10.40 -13.72 -1.08
C ASP A 103 -11.31 -14.72 -1.80
N LEU A 104 -10.75 -15.78 -2.40
CA LEU A 104 -11.55 -16.79 -3.10
C LEU A 104 -12.65 -17.36 -2.21
N GLU A 105 -12.40 -17.53 -0.90
CA GLU A 105 -13.40 -17.94 0.09
C GLU A 105 -14.51 -16.89 0.29
N GLU A 106 -14.21 -15.60 0.19
CA GLU A 106 -15.22 -14.53 0.24
C GLU A 106 -16.03 -14.48 -1.05
N VAL A 107 -15.39 -14.72 -2.21
CA VAL A 107 -16.08 -14.86 -3.51
C VAL A 107 -17.01 -16.07 -3.49
N GLU A 108 -16.55 -17.23 -3.01
CA GLU A 108 -17.37 -18.43 -2.88
C GLU A 108 -18.56 -18.19 -1.95
N LYS A 109 -18.37 -17.54 -0.79
CA LYS A 109 -19.48 -17.14 0.09
C LYS A 109 -20.47 -16.17 -0.56
N MET A 110 -20.01 -15.22 -1.38
CA MET A 110 -20.89 -14.32 -2.13
C MET A 110 -21.68 -15.05 -3.23
N LEU A 111 -21.10 -16.07 -3.84
CA LEU A 111 -21.74 -16.89 -4.87
C LEU A 111 -22.73 -17.91 -4.26
N ASP A 112 -22.42 -18.50 -3.11
CA ASP A 112 -23.33 -19.38 -2.36
C ASP A 112 -24.55 -18.62 -1.80
N GLY A 113 -24.38 -17.33 -1.46
CA GLY A 113 -25.49 -16.45 -1.09
C GLY A 113 -26.51 -16.19 -2.21
N CYS A 114 -26.13 -16.40 -3.48
CA CYS A 114 -27.04 -16.28 -4.64
C CYS A 114 -27.83 -17.57 -4.94
N ARG A 115 -27.58 -18.68 -4.23
CA ARG A 115 -28.32 -19.94 -4.41
C ARG A 115 -29.43 -20.10 -3.37
N VAL A 116 -30.40 -19.19 -3.37
CA VAL A 116 -31.74 -19.48 -2.82
C VAL A 116 -32.79 -19.04 -3.83
N GLY A 117 -33.42 -20.01 -4.50
CA GLY A 117 -34.55 -19.75 -5.37
C GLY A 117 -34.89 -20.86 -6.36
N THR A 118 -35.16 -22.07 -5.88
CA THR A 118 -36.14 -22.98 -6.53
C THR A 118 -36.97 -23.65 -5.47
#